data_AF-A0A963K0R5-F1
#
_entry.id   AF-A0A963K0R5-F1
#
_cell.length_a   1.000
_cell.length_b   1.000
_cell.length_c   1.000
_cell.angle_alpha   90.00
_cell.angle_beta   90.00
_cell.angle_gamma   90.00
#
_symmetry.space_group_name_H-M   'P 1'
#
loop_
_entity.id
_entity.type
_entity.pdbx_description
1 polymer ?
#
loop_
_entity_poly.entity_id
_entity_poly.type
_entity_poly.pdbx_seq_one_letter_code
_entity_poly.pdbx_strand_id
1 'polypeptide(L)'
;LADPRGFELFSLVAILFCCCLVPLAMTRSTLPAPLQTPRLRLGRLIAVSPLGTIGVFSVGLVNSTFRTVAPVALLDQGLTIAEIAWLMSAFIAGGAVMQFPIGALSDRLSRRTVLLATTTGAIATSFAMSVATGLSPTAIILTGFLFGGFAIPIYSLSVAHANDLAQPDEFVEVAAGLFFVYGIGAMVGPLLGAGAVALLGPQALFWYTSGVHGFFLLFTVYRISRRPRLPTTGREGFVGLIRTSPGIFKLDPRGRERK
;
A
#
# COMPACT_ATOMS: atom_id res chain seq x y z
N LEU A 1 30.27 -3.79 -1.42
CA LEU A 1 29.13 -4.29 -2.23
C LEU A 1 29.71 -4.81 -3.54
N ALA A 2 29.29 -6.00 -4.01
CA ALA A 2 29.77 -6.58 -5.26
C ALA A 2 29.35 -5.73 -6.48
N ASP A 3 30.11 -5.79 -7.57
CA ASP A 3 29.84 -5.02 -8.79
C ASP A 3 28.51 -5.47 -9.43
N PRO A 4 27.51 -4.58 -9.60
CA PRO A 4 26.23 -4.91 -10.25
C PRO A 4 26.35 -5.35 -11.71
N ARG A 5 27.50 -5.12 -12.36
CA ARG A 5 27.79 -5.65 -13.72
C ARG A 5 28.53 -6.99 -13.69
N GLY A 6 28.93 -7.44 -12.50
CA GLY A 6 29.70 -8.67 -12.29
C GLY A 6 28.85 -9.94 -12.28
N PHE A 7 29.51 -11.06 -12.52
CA PHE A 7 28.89 -12.38 -12.58
C PHE A 7 28.30 -12.85 -11.22
N GLU A 8 28.84 -12.38 -10.09
CA GLU A 8 28.44 -12.84 -8.76
C GLU A 8 26.96 -12.54 -8.44
N LEU A 9 26.52 -11.29 -8.61
CA LEU A 9 25.13 -10.91 -8.36
C LEU A 9 24.18 -11.53 -9.39
N PHE A 10 24.61 -11.63 -10.66
CA PHE A 10 23.82 -12.27 -11.72
C PHE A 10 23.57 -13.76 -11.44
N SER A 11 24.62 -14.51 -11.11
CA SER A 11 24.53 -15.95 -10.83
C SER A 11 23.71 -16.25 -9.57
N LEU A 12 23.83 -15.43 -8.53
CA LEU A 12 23.01 -15.53 -7.32
C LEU A 12 21.52 -15.35 -7.64
N VAL A 13 21.16 -14.33 -8.41
CA VAL A 13 19.76 -14.09 -8.83
C VAL A 13 19.25 -15.25 -9.68
N ALA A 14 20.05 -15.78 -10.60
CA ALA A 14 19.67 -16.93 -11.43
C ALA A 14 19.39 -18.19 -10.59
N ILE A 15 20.23 -18.50 -9.59
CA ILE A 15 20.01 -19.62 -8.67
C ILE A 15 18.71 -19.45 -7.89
N LEU A 16 18.47 -18.26 -7.32
CA LEU A 16 17.23 -17.97 -6.59
C LEU A 16 15.98 -18.12 -7.49
N PHE A 17 16.08 -17.71 -8.76
CA PHE A 17 15.00 -17.85 -9.73
C PHE A 17 14.69 -19.33 -10.03
N CYS A 18 15.73 -20.15 -10.24
CA CYS A 18 15.58 -21.59 -10.41
C CYS A 18 14.94 -22.25 -9.18
N CYS A 19 15.34 -21.85 -7.97
CA CYS A 19 14.73 -22.33 -6.72
C CYS A 19 13.24 -21.99 -6.63
N CYS A 20 12.82 -20.80 -7.07
CA CYS A 20 11.40 -20.41 -7.11
C CYS A 20 10.57 -21.22 -8.11
N LEU A 21 11.17 -21.73 -9.20
CA LEU A 21 10.47 -22.54 -10.19
C LEU A 21 10.10 -23.94 -9.67
N VAL A 22 10.86 -24.49 -8.72
CA VAL A 22 10.61 -25.85 -8.19
C VAL A 22 9.24 -25.96 -7.50
N PRO A 23 8.86 -25.09 -6.53
CA PRO A 23 7.52 -25.11 -5.93
C PRO A 23 6.41 -24.82 -6.94
N LEU A 24 6.69 -23.97 -7.93
CA LEU A 24 5.73 -23.63 -8.99
C LEU A 24 5.45 -24.84 -9.88
N ALA A 25 6.49 -25.59 -10.27
CA ALA A 25 6.37 -26.82 -11.05
C ALA A 25 5.75 -27.97 -10.24
N MET A 26 5.94 -27.99 -8.92
CA MET A 26 5.33 -28.98 -8.03
C MET A 26 3.85 -28.68 -7.71
N THR A 27 3.36 -27.47 -7.98
CA THR A 27 1.97 -27.10 -7.75
C THR A 27 1.04 -27.84 -8.72
N ARG A 28 0.17 -28.70 -8.18
CA ARG A 28 -0.93 -29.35 -8.92
C ARG A 28 -2.23 -28.58 -8.88
N SER A 29 -2.18 -27.27 -8.58
CA SER A 29 -3.37 -26.44 -8.47
C SER A 29 -4.10 -26.44 -9.81
N THR A 30 -5.34 -26.93 -9.81
CA THR A 30 -6.21 -26.86 -10.97
C THR A 30 -6.36 -25.40 -11.38
N LEU A 31 -6.15 -25.11 -12.67
CA LEU A 31 -6.44 -23.80 -13.24
C LEU A 31 -7.83 -23.37 -12.76
N PRO A 32 -7.96 -22.22 -12.08
CA PRO A 32 -9.26 -21.67 -11.71
C PRO A 32 -10.13 -21.64 -12.97
N ALA A 33 -11.42 -21.96 -12.83
CA ALA A 33 -12.36 -21.89 -13.94
C ALA A 33 -12.13 -20.58 -14.72
N PRO A 34 -12.15 -20.60 -16.07
CA PRO A 34 -11.84 -19.43 -16.89
C PRO A 34 -12.58 -18.23 -16.31
N LEU A 35 -11.83 -17.29 -15.75
CA LEU A 35 -12.41 -16.08 -15.18
C LEU A 35 -13.22 -15.48 -16.33
N GLN A 36 -14.54 -15.33 -16.15
CA GLN A 36 -15.33 -14.54 -17.08
C GLN A 36 -14.57 -13.24 -17.27
N THR A 37 -14.18 -12.92 -18.52
CA THR A 37 -13.30 -11.80 -18.83
C THR A 37 -13.74 -10.59 -18.02
N PRO A 38 -13.01 -10.21 -16.95
CA PRO A 38 -13.48 -9.17 -16.05
C PRO A 38 -13.52 -7.90 -16.87
N ARG A 39 -14.72 -7.36 -17.06
CA ARG A 39 -14.88 -6.12 -17.80
C ARG A 39 -14.34 -5.02 -16.89
N LEU A 40 -13.28 -4.32 -17.28
CA LEU A 40 -12.75 -3.21 -16.49
C LEU A 40 -13.76 -2.05 -16.48
N ARG A 41 -14.60 -1.98 -15.44
CA ARG A 41 -15.58 -0.90 -15.26
C ARG A 41 -15.05 0.12 -14.25
N LEU A 42 -14.13 0.98 -14.68
CA LEU A 42 -13.51 2.00 -13.81
C LEU A 42 -14.55 2.90 -13.10
N GLY A 43 -15.66 3.23 -13.78
CA GLY A 43 -16.75 3.99 -13.16
C GLY A 43 -17.42 3.23 -12.01
N ARG A 44 -17.58 1.90 -12.14
CA ARG A 44 -18.11 1.04 -11.07
C ARG A 44 -17.12 0.97 -9.91
N LEU A 45 -15.82 0.84 -10.19
CA LEU A 45 -14.78 0.82 -9.17
C LEU A 45 -14.79 2.10 -8.30
N ILE A 46 -14.85 3.26 -8.95
CA ILE A 46 -14.98 4.55 -8.25
C ILE A 46 -16.28 4.59 -7.45
N ALA A 47 -17.39 4.08 -7.99
CA ALA A 47 -18.66 4.06 -7.27
C ALA A 47 -18.64 3.15 -6.01
N VAL A 48 -18.00 1.98 -6.11
CA VAL A 48 -17.86 1.01 -4.99
C VAL A 48 -17.01 1.62 -3.87
N SER A 49 -15.81 2.08 -4.20
CA SER A 49 -14.92 2.69 -3.22
C SER A 49 -14.11 3.83 -3.82
N PRO A 50 -14.65 5.07 -3.75
CA PRO A 50 -13.88 6.25 -4.15
C PRO A 50 -12.61 6.38 -3.32
N LEU A 51 -12.69 6.05 -2.03
CA LEU A 51 -11.56 6.13 -1.10
C LEU A 51 -10.47 5.12 -1.45
N GLY A 52 -10.84 3.87 -1.73
CA GLY A 52 -9.88 2.84 -2.15
C GLY A 52 -9.23 3.19 -3.49
N THR A 53 -10.03 3.66 -4.45
CA THR A 53 -9.54 4.03 -5.79
C THR A 53 -8.56 5.20 -5.75
N ILE A 54 -8.92 6.30 -5.10
CA ILE A 54 -8.03 7.46 -4.97
C ILE A 54 -6.80 7.11 -4.13
N GLY A 55 -6.94 6.31 -3.07
CA GLY A 55 -5.79 5.87 -2.28
C GLY A 55 -4.79 5.05 -3.08
N VAL A 56 -5.27 4.07 -3.86
CA VAL A 56 -4.39 3.28 -4.73
C VAL A 56 -3.73 4.13 -5.81
N PHE A 57 -4.44 5.09 -6.40
CA PHE A 57 -3.87 6.05 -7.35
C PHE A 57 -2.76 6.90 -6.70
N SER A 58 -3.03 7.48 -5.53
CA SER A 58 -2.05 8.27 -4.76
C SER A 58 -0.82 7.45 -4.36
N VAL A 59 -1.00 6.19 -3.98
CA VAL A 59 0.13 5.30 -3.68
C VAL A 59 0.91 4.96 -4.94
N GLY A 60 0.25 4.76 -6.08
CA GLY A 60 0.90 4.59 -7.38
C GLY A 60 1.80 5.79 -7.70
N LEU A 61 1.26 7.00 -7.60
CA LEU A 61 2.02 8.25 -7.79
C LEU A 61 3.26 8.31 -6.90
N VAL A 62 3.11 8.08 -5.59
CA VAL A 62 4.22 8.28 -4.65
C VAL A 62 5.23 7.14 -4.70
N ASN A 63 4.79 5.88 -4.67
CA ASN A 63 5.72 4.75 -4.57
C ASN A 63 6.59 4.61 -5.82
N SER A 64 6.04 4.84 -7.02
CA SER A 64 6.86 4.78 -8.23
C SER A 64 7.84 5.95 -8.26
N THR A 65 7.38 7.17 -8.03
CA THR A 65 8.22 8.38 -8.00
C THR A 65 9.34 8.24 -7.00
N PHE A 66 9.05 7.82 -5.77
CA PHE A 66 10.08 7.67 -4.75
C PHE A 66 11.12 6.62 -5.16
N ARG A 67 10.70 5.48 -5.71
CA ARG A 67 11.64 4.42 -6.12
C ARG A 67 12.50 4.80 -7.32
N THR A 68 11.99 5.59 -8.26
CA THR A 68 12.71 5.92 -9.49
C THR A 68 13.44 7.25 -9.44
N VAL A 69 12.87 8.25 -8.77
CA VAL A 69 13.39 9.64 -8.75
C VAL A 69 14.23 9.91 -7.49
N ALA A 70 13.91 9.31 -6.33
CA ALA A 70 14.66 9.57 -5.10
C ALA A 70 16.16 9.28 -5.20
N PRO A 71 16.61 8.15 -5.78
CA PRO A 71 18.04 7.85 -5.85
C PRO A 71 18.84 8.94 -6.59
N VAL A 72 18.28 9.45 -7.70
CA VAL A 72 18.91 10.51 -8.50
C VAL A 72 18.89 11.84 -7.75
N ALA A 73 17.72 12.24 -7.24
CA ALA A 73 17.58 13.49 -6.50
C ALA A 73 18.47 13.54 -5.25
N LEU A 74 18.64 12.41 -4.55
CA LEU A 74 19.49 12.34 -3.36
C LEU A 74 20.99 12.31 -3.70
N LEU A 75 21.36 11.72 -4.84
CA LEU A 75 22.74 11.77 -5.32
C LEU A 75 23.15 13.21 -5.63
N ASP A 76 22.25 13.99 -6.24
CA ASP A 76 22.46 15.42 -6.51
C ASP A 76 22.55 16.27 -5.22
N GLN A 77 21.99 15.79 -4.11
CA GLN A 77 22.15 16.41 -2.78
C GLN A 77 23.46 16.00 -2.08
N GLY A 78 24.31 15.20 -2.74
CA GLY A 78 25.60 14.77 -2.20
C GLY A 78 25.56 13.52 -1.34
N LEU A 79 24.43 12.79 -1.28
CA LEU A 79 24.41 11.47 -0.64
C LEU A 79 25.23 10.48 -1.45
N THR A 80 25.98 9.63 -0.77
CA THR A 80 26.72 8.54 -1.39
C THR A 80 25.78 7.42 -1.89
N ILE A 81 26.24 6.65 -2.87
CA ILE A 81 25.52 5.47 -3.38
C ILE A 81 25.20 4.49 -2.25
N ALA A 82 26.10 4.34 -1.27
CA ALA A 82 25.90 3.47 -0.13
C ALA A 82 24.77 3.96 0.80
N GLU A 83 24.71 5.26 1.09
CA GLU A 83 23.63 5.85 1.90
C GLU A 83 22.27 5.73 1.21
N ILE A 84 22.22 5.96 -0.11
CA ILE A 84 21.00 5.77 -0.89
C ILE A 84 20.56 4.30 -0.87
N ALA A 85 21.49 3.35 -1.03
CA ALA A 85 21.18 1.93 -0.96
C ALA A 85 20.63 1.54 0.42
N TRP A 86 21.21 2.04 1.51
CA TRP A 86 20.71 1.82 2.86
C TRP A 86 19.33 2.47 3.09
N LEU A 87 19.12 3.69 2.61
CA LEU A 87 17.82 4.37 2.66
C LEU A 87 16.74 3.56 1.95
N MET A 88 16.99 3.13 0.71
CA MET A 88 16.03 2.35 -0.08
C MET A 88 15.75 0.98 0.54
N SER A 89 16.79 0.34 1.08
CA SER A 89 16.66 -0.92 1.82
C SER A 89 15.80 -0.74 3.07
N ALA A 90 16.06 0.33 3.83
CA ALA A 90 15.30 0.68 5.03
C ALA A 90 13.85 1.01 4.69
N PHE A 91 13.58 1.73 3.60
CA PHE A 91 12.23 1.99 3.10
C PHE A 91 11.46 0.70 2.81
N ILE A 92 12.06 -0.25 2.10
CA ILE A 92 11.41 -1.54 1.80
C ILE A 92 11.23 -2.36 3.10
N ALA A 93 12.26 -2.42 3.94
CA ALA A 93 12.23 -3.16 5.20
C ALA A 93 11.18 -2.60 6.17
N GLY A 94 11.10 -1.27 6.31
CA GLY A 94 10.10 -0.58 7.12
C GLY A 94 8.68 -0.88 6.64
N GLY A 95 8.47 -0.83 5.32
CA GLY A 95 7.21 -1.28 4.72
C GLY A 95 6.86 -2.71 5.11
N ALA A 96 7.79 -3.66 4.90
CA ALA A 96 7.56 -5.07 5.21
C ALA A 96 7.28 -5.31 6.70
N VAL A 97 8.05 -4.69 7.60
CA VAL A 97 7.90 -4.84 9.05
C VAL A 97 6.58 -4.23 9.51
N MET A 98 6.24 -3.03 9.07
CA MET A 98 5.03 -2.31 9.52
C MET A 98 3.76 -2.82 8.84
N GLN A 99 3.86 -3.52 7.70
CA GLN A 99 2.72 -4.11 7.01
C GLN A 99 1.90 -5.03 7.91
N PHE A 100 2.56 -5.85 8.73
CA PHE A 100 1.89 -6.78 9.65
C PHE A 100 1.14 -6.08 10.80
N PRO A 101 1.78 -5.23 11.64
CA PRO A 101 1.09 -4.56 12.73
C PRO A 101 0.03 -3.59 12.22
N ILE A 102 0.27 -2.87 11.12
CA ILE A 102 -0.74 -1.97 10.53
C ILE A 102 -1.91 -2.76 9.95
N GLY A 103 -1.65 -3.90 9.29
CA GLY A 103 -2.70 -4.80 8.82
C GLY A 103 -3.57 -5.31 9.98
N ALA A 104 -2.94 -5.85 11.02
CA ALA A 104 -3.63 -6.31 12.23
C ALA A 104 -4.40 -5.18 12.94
N LEU A 105 -3.86 -3.96 12.96
CA LEU A 105 -4.53 -2.79 13.52
C LEU A 105 -5.76 -2.39 12.66
N SER A 106 -5.66 -2.52 11.34
CA SER A 106 -6.77 -2.30 10.40
C SER A 106 -7.95 -3.23 10.62
N ASP A 107 -7.67 -4.44 11.09
CA ASP A 107 -8.73 -5.43 11.36
C ASP A 107 -9.43 -5.16 12.71
N ARG A 108 -8.76 -4.46 13.63
CA ARG A 108 -9.30 -4.10 14.95
C ARG A 108 -9.98 -2.73 14.99
N LEU A 109 -9.47 -1.77 14.22
CA LEU A 109 -9.98 -0.41 14.11
C LEU A 109 -10.77 -0.22 12.81
N SER A 110 -11.45 0.92 12.65
CA SER A 110 -12.02 1.24 11.34
C SER A 110 -10.90 1.44 10.32
N ARG A 111 -10.97 0.79 9.15
CA ARG A 111 -9.94 0.93 8.09
C ARG A 111 -9.63 2.39 7.75
N ARG A 112 -10.64 3.26 7.81
CA ARG A 112 -10.48 4.70 7.56
C ARG A 112 -9.64 5.40 8.61
N THR A 113 -9.77 5.02 9.88
CA THR A 113 -8.95 5.55 10.97
C THR A 113 -7.49 5.14 10.78
N VAL A 114 -7.24 3.88 10.41
CA VAL A 114 -5.88 3.41 10.15
C VAL A 114 -5.28 4.10 8.92
N LEU A 115 -6.05 4.26 7.84
CA LEU A 115 -5.64 5.06 6.67
C LEU A 115 -5.27 6.50 7.04
N LEU A 116 -6.04 7.18 7.89
CA LEU A 116 -5.69 8.53 8.36
C LEU A 116 -4.36 8.53 9.12
N ALA A 117 -4.18 7.59 10.06
CA ALA A 117 -2.99 7.51 10.88
C ALA A 117 -1.74 7.24 10.04
N THR A 118 -1.79 6.25 9.14
CA THR A 118 -0.65 5.91 8.28
C THR A 118 -0.36 6.99 7.26
N THR A 119 -1.39 7.60 6.66
CA THR A 119 -1.19 8.73 5.73
C THR A 119 -0.57 9.93 6.45
N THR A 120 -1.01 10.23 7.68
CA THR A 120 -0.41 11.29 8.50
C THR A 120 1.06 10.99 8.82
N GLY A 121 1.38 9.74 9.17
CA GLY A 121 2.76 9.31 9.39
C GLY A 121 3.63 9.45 8.14
N ALA A 122 3.10 9.09 6.96
CA ALA A 122 3.79 9.25 5.69
C ALA A 122 4.04 10.73 5.35
N ILE A 123 3.07 11.62 5.61
CA ILE A 123 3.23 13.06 5.46
C ILE A 123 4.29 13.60 6.42
N ALA A 124 4.22 13.23 7.70
CA ALA A 124 5.13 13.74 8.73
C ALA A 124 6.58 13.35 8.43
N THR A 125 6.81 12.09 8.05
CA THR A 125 8.15 11.59 7.69
C THR A 125 8.66 12.22 6.40
N SER A 126 7.83 12.32 5.36
CA SER A 126 8.18 12.99 4.11
C SER A 126 8.47 14.49 4.31
N PHE A 127 7.65 15.19 5.10
CA PHE A 127 7.86 16.59 5.43
C PHE A 127 9.14 16.79 6.26
N ALA A 128 9.42 15.92 7.23
CA ALA A 128 10.66 15.95 7.99
C ALA A 128 11.90 15.81 7.08
N MET A 129 11.86 14.90 6.09
CA MET A 129 12.92 14.77 5.09
C MET A 129 13.06 16.01 4.19
N SER A 130 11.98 16.75 3.97
CA SER A 130 12.01 17.96 3.14
C SER A 130 12.68 19.16 3.83
N VAL A 131 12.62 19.25 5.16
CA VAL A 131 13.17 20.39 5.92
C VAL A 131 14.50 20.08 6.59
N ALA A 132 14.83 18.81 6.77
CA ALA A 132 16.04 18.40 7.44
C ALA A 132 17.26 18.56 6.53
N THR A 133 18.20 19.41 6.94
CA THR A 133 19.50 19.60 6.28
C THR A 133 20.60 18.91 7.09
N GLY A 134 21.60 18.35 6.42
CA GLY A 134 22.76 17.74 7.08
C GLY A 134 22.43 16.54 7.98
N LEU A 135 21.43 15.73 7.61
CA LEU A 135 21.07 14.52 8.36
C LEU A 135 22.25 13.55 8.44
N SER A 136 22.44 12.95 9.62
CA SER A 136 23.40 11.86 9.77
C SER A 136 22.95 10.63 8.97
N PRO A 137 23.88 9.73 8.56
CA PRO A 137 23.53 8.51 7.83
C PRO A 137 22.47 7.66 8.55
N THR A 138 22.55 7.56 9.88
CA THR A 138 21.57 6.84 10.70
C THR A 138 20.19 7.49 10.64
N ALA A 139 20.12 8.83 10.65
CA ALA A 139 18.85 9.55 10.56
C ALA A 139 18.20 9.40 9.18
N ILE A 140 19.00 9.39 8.11
CA ILE A 140 18.54 9.08 6.75
C ILE A 140 17.93 7.67 6.71
N ILE A 141 18.60 6.67 7.27
CA ILE A 141 18.10 5.29 7.33
C ILE A 141 16.79 5.20 8.12
N LEU A 142 16.72 5.83 9.29
CA LEU A 142 15.54 5.80 10.16
C LEU A 142 14.34 6.49 9.49
N THR A 143 14.55 7.63 8.85
CA THR A 143 13.49 8.33 8.12
C THR A 143 13.00 7.53 6.93
N GLY A 144 13.89 6.88 6.18
CA GLY A 144 13.52 5.93 5.12
C GLY A 144 12.67 4.78 5.64
N PHE A 145 13.07 4.16 6.75
CA PHE A 145 12.32 3.09 7.42
C PHE A 145 10.91 3.53 7.82
N LEU A 146 10.80 4.68 8.49
CA LEU A 146 9.51 5.20 8.94
C LEU A 146 8.62 5.59 7.75
N PHE A 147 9.17 6.27 6.75
CA PHE A 147 8.43 6.64 5.55
C PHE A 147 7.89 5.40 4.84
N GLY A 148 8.73 4.38 4.63
CA GLY A 148 8.31 3.12 4.03
C GLY A 148 7.27 2.38 4.86
N GLY A 149 7.46 2.37 6.18
CA GLY A 149 6.54 1.74 7.12
C GLY A 149 5.15 2.37 7.15
N PHE A 150 5.04 3.68 6.89
CA PHE A 150 3.74 4.35 6.81
C PHE A 150 3.17 4.39 5.39
N ALA A 151 3.99 4.59 4.36
CA ALA A 151 3.54 4.79 2.99
C ALA A 151 3.16 3.48 2.27
N ILE A 152 3.94 2.41 2.43
CA ILE A 152 3.70 1.15 1.72
C ILE A 152 2.36 0.51 2.12
N PRO A 153 2.00 0.42 3.42
CA PRO A 153 0.75 -0.22 3.83
C PRO A 153 -0.51 0.48 3.33
N ILE A 154 -0.45 1.77 2.95
CA ILE A 154 -1.59 2.52 2.41
C ILE A 154 -2.20 1.77 1.20
N TYR A 155 -1.39 1.17 0.33
CA TYR A 155 -1.89 0.38 -0.80
C TYR A 155 -2.80 -0.75 -0.32
N SER A 156 -2.30 -1.59 0.57
CA SER A 156 -3.04 -2.75 1.09
C SER A 156 -4.31 -2.34 1.83
N LEU A 157 -4.27 -1.23 2.58
CA LEU A 157 -5.41 -0.68 3.30
C LEU A 157 -6.47 -0.15 2.34
N SER A 158 -6.06 0.54 1.27
CA SER A 158 -6.96 1.05 0.24
C SER A 158 -7.61 -0.07 -0.55
N VAL A 159 -6.85 -1.11 -0.91
CA VAL A 159 -7.38 -2.32 -1.57
C VAL A 159 -8.36 -3.04 -0.67
N ALA A 160 -7.99 -3.28 0.59
CA ALA A 160 -8.88 -3.95 1.54
C ALA A 160 -10.14 -3.13 1.81
N HIS A 161 -10.04 -1.79 1.87
CA HIS A 161 -11.20 -0.92 1.99
C HIS A 161 -12.15 -0.99 0.78
N ALA A 162 -11.61 -1.15 -0.43
CA ALA A 162 -12.43 -1.33 -1.63
C ALA A 162 -13.08 -2.72 -1.66
N ASN A 163 -12.32 -3.76 -1.32
CA ASN A 163 -12.81 -5.13 -1.30
C ASN A 163 -13.89 -5.37 -0.23
N ASP A 164 -13.80 -4.73 0.93
CA ASP A 164 -14.85 -4.77 1.96
C ASP A 164 -16.22 -4.23 1.48
N LEU A 165 -16.21 -3.41 0.42
CA LEU A 165 -17.40 -2.79 -0.15
C LEU A 165 -17.84 -3.45 -1.46
N ALA A 166 -17.02 -4.35 -2.02
CA ALA A 166 -17.30 -5.07 -3.25
C ALA A 166 -18.29 -6.22 -3.00
N GLN A 167 -19.13 -6.52 -3.99
CA GLN A 167 -19.93 -7.75 -3.95
C GLN A 167 -19.03 -8.98 -4.15
N PRO A 168 -19.39 -10.17 -3.63
CA PRO A 168 -18.54 -11.36 -3.70
C PRO A 168 -18.13 -11.75 -5.12
N ASP A 169 -18.99 -11.51 -6.11
CA ASP A 169 -18.77 -11.74 -7.54
C ASP A 169 -17.94 -10.63 -8.22
N GLU A 170 -17.85 -9.45 -7.62
CA GLU A 170 -17.09 -8.30 -8.15
C GLU A 170 -15.63 -8.28 -7.65
N PHE A 171 -15.23 -9.14 -6.71
CA PHE A 171 -13.91 -9.08 -6.05
C PHE A 171 -12.74 -9.08 -7.03
N VAL A 172 -12.75 -9.98 -8.01
CA VAL A 172 -11.68 -10.09 -9.02
C VAL A 172 -11.65 -8.85 -9.93
N GLU A 173 -12.81 -8.33 -10.32
CA GLU A 173 -12.92 -7.12 -11.14
C GLU A 173 -12.40 -5.89 -10.38
N VAL A 174 -12.76 -5.75 -9.11
CA VAL A 174 -12.31 -4.66 -8.23
C VAL A 174 -10.80 -4.72 -8.03
N ALA A 175 -10.25 -5.90 -7.72
CA ALA A 175 -8.80 -6.08 -7.54
C ALA A 175 -8.03 -5.73 -8.82
N ALA A 176 -8.47 -6.24 -9.98
CA ALA A 176 -7.86 -5.94 -11.27
C ALA A 176 -7.96 -4.44 -11.62
N GLY A 177 -9.12 -3.82 -11.37
CA GLY A 177 -9.33 -2.40 -11.60
C GLY A 177 -8.44 -1.51 -10.72
N LEU A 178 -8.28 -1.85 -9.44
CA LEU A 178 -7.37 -1.12 -8.54
C LEU A 178 -5.92 -1.27 -8.98
N PHE A 179 -5.50 -2.46 -9.40
CA PHE A 179 -4.15 -2.66 -9.92
C PHE A 179 -3.91 -1.85 -11.20
N PHE A 180 -4.91 -1.76 -12.08
CA PHE A 180 -4.84 -0.90 -13.26
C PHE A 180 -4.71 0.59 -12.87
N VAL A 181 -5.52 1.06 -11.92
CA VAL A 181 -5.46 2.43 -11.38
C VAL A 181 -4.09 2.72 -10.74
N TYR A 182 -3.54 1.77 -9.99
CA TYR A 182 -2.18 1.84 -9.47
C TYR A 182 -1.18 2.03 -10.61
N GLY A 183 -1.31 1.25 -11.69
CA GLY A 183 -0.47 1.36 -12.89
C GLY A 183 -0.50 2.76 -13.51
N ILE A 184 -1.68 3.37 -13.65
CA ILE A 184 -1.80 4.75 -14.14
C ILE A 184 -1.05 5.72 -13.22
N GLY A 185 -1.28 5.63 -11.90
CA GLY A 185 -0.56 6.45 -10.93
C GLY A 185 0.95 6.22 -11.00
N ALA A 186 1.37 4.96 -11.14
CA ALA A 186 2.77 4.58 -11.23
C ALA A 186 3.47 5.11 -12.49
N MET A 187 2.74 5.26 -13.60
CA MET A 187 3.24 5.87 -14.84
C MET A 187 3.31 7.40 -14.74
N VAL A 188 2.27 8.04 -14.20
CA VAL A 188 2.17 9.51 -14.12
C VAL A 188 3.10 10.06 -13.04
N GLY A 189 3.29 9.32 -11.95
CA GLY A 189 4.04 9.75 -10.78
C GLY A 189 5.45 10.25 -11.12
N PRO A 190 6.32 9.41 -11.71
CA PRO A 190 7.71 9.77 -11.96
C PRO A 190 7.84 10.97 -12.89
N LEU A 191 6.91 11.17 -13.83
CA LEU A 191 6.89 12.34 -14.70
C LEU A 191 6.65 13.62 -13.89
N LEU A 192 5.65 13.62 -13.00
CA LEU A 192 5.34 14.77 -12.15
C LEU A 192 6.44 15.02 -11.12
N GLY A 193 6.94 13.95 -10.47
CA GLY A 193 7.97 14.06 -9.45
C GLY A 193 9.34 14.46 -10.01
N ALA A 194 9.75 13.89 -11.15
CA ALA A 194 10.97 14.31 -11.83
C ALA A 194 10.85 15.76 -12.33
N GLY A 195 9.68 16.15 -12.86
CA GLY A 195 9.41 17.55 -13.21
C GLY A 195 9.51 18.49 -12.02
N ALA A 196 8.97 18.12 -10.86
CA ALA A 196 9.10 18.90 -9.63
C ALA A 196 10.57 19.03 -9.20
N VAL A 197 11.34 17.94 -9.25
CA VAL A 197 12.78 17.96 -8.93
C VAL A 197 13.56 18.83 -9.91
N ALA A 198 13.26 18.76 -11.20
CA ALA A 198 13.93 19.56 -12.22
C ALA A 198 13.68 21.07 -12.06
N LEU A 199 12.48 21.47 -11.62
CA LEU A 199 12.08 22.87 -11.51
C LEU A 199 12.43 23.51 -10.16
N LEU A 200 12.28 22.76 -9.07
CA LEU A 200 12.34 23.28 -7.70
C LEU A 200 13.51 22.68 -6.90
N GLY A 201 14.29 21.81 -7.52
CA GLY A 201 15.44 21.13 -6.92
C GLY A 201 15.08 19.84 -6.18
N PRO A 202 16.08 19.11 -5.67
CA PRO A 202 15.90 17.78 -5.11
C PRO A 202 14.92 17.64 -3.94
N GLN A 203 14.79 18.67 -3.10
CA GLN A 203 13.84 18.65 -1.97
C GLN A 203 12.38 18.61 -2.43
N ALA A 204 12.09 19.05 -3.66
CA ALA A 204 10.76 19.07 -4.22
C ALA A 204 10.14 17.67 -4.34
N LEU A 205 10.96 16.62 -4.38
CA LEU A 205 10.49 15.23 -4.31
C LEU A 205 9.67 14.99 -3.03
N PHE A 206 10.17 15.47 -1.89
CA PHE A 206 9.53 15.26 -0.59
C PHE A 206 8.29 16.16 -0.42
N TRP A 207 8.30 17.35 -1.02
CA TRP A 207 7.10 18.18 -1.09
C TRP A 207 6.03 17.55 -1.98
N TYR A 208 6.43 16.97 -3.11
CA TYR A 208 5.54 16.23 -4.00
C TYR A 208 4.88 15.06 -3.26
N THR A 209 5.66 14.22 -2.58
CA THR A 209 5.12 13.07 -1.84
C THR A 209 4.22 13.49 -0.67
N SER A 210 4.60 14.55 0.06
CA SER A 210 3.76 15.14 1.11
C SER A 210 2.47 15.75 0.55
N GLY A 211 2.52 16.40 -0.62
CA GLY A 211 1.38 16.99 -1.29
C GLY A 211 0.37 15.95 -1.77
N VAL A 212 0.85 14.88 -2.40
CA VAL A 212 -0.03 13.77 -2.86
C VAL A 212 -0.69 13.06 -1.67
N HIS A 213 0.08 12.74 -0.62
CA HIS A 213 -0.51 12.17 0.60
C HIS A 213 -1.42 13.16 1.32
N GLY A 214 -1.10 14.46 1.33
CA GLY A 214 -1.93 15.51 1.90
C GLY A 214 -3.28 15.61 1.20
N PHE A 215 -3.28 15.58 -0.14
CA PHE A 215 -4.51 15.48 -0.93
C PHE A 215 -5.33 14.24 -0.54
N PHE A 216 -4.67 13.07 -0.46
CA PHE A 216 -5.35 11.83 -0.07
C PHE A 216 -5.90 11.88 1.37
N LEU A 217 -5.16 12.48 2.31
CA LEU A 217 -5.59 12.69 3.68
C LEU A 217 -6.85 13.57 3.73
N LEU A 218 -6.84 14.72 3.05
CA LEU A 218 -7.98 15.63 2.98
C LEU A 218 -9.20 14.94 2.36
N PHE A 219 -9.00 14.18 1.28
CA PHE A 219 -10.05 13.39 0.66
C PHE A 219 -10.62 12.33 1.61
N THR A 220 -9.75 11.68 2.38
CA THR A 220 -10.15 10.69 3.40
C THR A 220 -11.00 11.34 4.50
N VAL A 221 -10.57 12.48 5.03
CA VAL A 221 -11.33 13.26 6.03
C VAL A 221 -12.69 13.66 5.47
N TYR A 222 -12.73 14.25 4.27
CA TYR A 222 -13.96 14.64 3.59
C TYR A 222 -14.96 13.47 3.46
N ARG A 223 -14.48 12.28 3.05
CA ARG A 223 -15.31 11.09 2.89
C ARG A 223 -15.82 10.53 4.21
N ILE A 224 -15.06 10.66 5.29
CA ILE A 224 -15.51 10.28 6.64
C ILE A 224 -16.61 11.23 7.11
N SER A 225 -16.44 12.54 6.95
CA SER A 225 -17.39 13.56 7.41
C SER A 225 -18.74 13.51 6.68
N ARG A 226 -18.78 12.99 5.46
CA ARG A 226 -20.02 12.89 4.65
C ARG A 226 -20.81 11.58 4.80
N ARG A 227 -20.31 10.58 5.52
CA ARG A 227 -21.08 9.35 5.78
C ARG A 227 -21.78 9.44 7.15
N PRO A 228 -23.10 9.23 7.24
CA PRO A 228 -23.77 9.13 8.52
C PRO A 228 -23.11 8.03 9.35
N ARG A 229 -22.78 8.32 10.61
CA ARG A 229 -22.42 7.28 11.57
C ARG A 229 -23.67 6.40 11.73
N LEU A 230 -23.60 5.14 11.28
CA LEU A 230 -24.65 4.18 11.61
C LEU A 230 -24.78 4.16 13.14
N PRO A 231 -25.99 4.26 13.70
CA PRO A 231 -26.19 4.22 15.14
C PRO A 231 -25.54 2.97 15.72
N THR A 232 -24.74 3.13 16.78
CA THR A 232 -24.11 2.05 17.53
C THR A 232 -25.11 1.15 18.27
N THR A 233 -26.40 1.48 18.24
CA THR A 233 -27.51 0.69 18.75
C THR A 233 -27.82 -0.47 17.78
N GLY A 234 -27.20 -1.62 18.02
CA GLY A 234 -27.43 -2.83 17.22
C GLY A 234 -26.19 -3.72 17.01
N ARG A 235 -25.04 -3.40 17.61
CA ARG A 235 -23.97 -4.40 17.77
C ARG A 235 -24.44 -5.42 18.80
N GLU A 236 -25.12 -6.46 18.35
CA GLU A 236 -25.33 -7.65 19.17
C GLU A 236 -23.97 -8.12 19.70
N GLY A 237 -23.92 -8.41 21.00
CA GLY A 237 -22.69 -8.79 21.68
C GLY A 237 -21.96 -9.90 20.92
N PHE A 238 -20.64 -9.77 20.81
CA PHE A 238 -19.80 -10.79 20.21
C PHE A 238 -20.00 -12.11 20.96
N VAL A 239 -20.68 -13.07 20.34
CA VAL A 239 -20.79 -14.44 20.86
C VAL A 239 -19.64 -15.23 20.23
N GLY A 240 -18.68 -15.59 21.07
CA GLY A 240 -17.59 -16.47 20.68
C GLY A 240 -18.12 -17.88 20.40
N LEU A 241 -18.51 -18.15 19.16
CA LEU A 241 -18.75 -19.51 18.71
C LEU A 241 -17.39 -20.19 18.53
N ILE A 242 -17.18 -21.30 19.22
CA ILE A 242 -16.00 -22.16 19.02
C ILE A 242 -16.07 -22.68 17.58
N ARG A 243 -15.21 -22.17 16.68
CA ARG A 243 -15.19 -22.53 15.24
C ARG A 243 -14.42 -23.82 14.97
N THR A 244 -14.54 -24.82 15.84
CA THR A 244 -13.82 -26.10 15.68
C THR A 244 -14.55 -27.08 14.76
N SER A 245 -15.85 -26.89 14.53
CA SER A 245 -16.64 -27.78 13.66
C SER A 245 -17.81 -27.06 12.98
N PRO A 246 -18.11 -27.39 11.70
CA PRO A 246 -19.32 -26.91 11.00
C PRO A 246 -20.64 -27.26 11.68
N GLY A 247 -20.64 -28.26 12.58
CA GLY A 247 -21.85 -28.69 13.30
C GLY A 247 -22.38 -27.68 14.33
N ILE A 248 -21.53 -26.77 14.82
CA ILE A 248 -21.88 -25.81 15.88
C ILE A 248 -22.92 -24.77 15.43
N PHE A 249 -23.00 -24.48 14.13
CA PHE A 249 -24.03 -23.57 13.59
C PHE A 249 -25.46 -24.08 13.80
N LYS A 250 -25.65 -25.40 13.99
CA LYS A 250 -26.98 -25.97 14.30
C LYS A 250 -27.41 -25.75 15.75
N LEU A 251 -26.47 -25.40 16.63
CA LEU A 251 -26.71 -25.14 18.04
C LEU A 251 -26.86 -23.65 18.34
N ASP A 252 -26.76 -22.78 17.32
CA ASP A 252 -27.00 -21.35 17.47
C ASP A 252 -28.49 -21.11 17.80
N PRO A 253 -28.82 -20.57 18.99
CA PRO A 253 -30.19 -20.27 19.37
C PRO A 253 -30.92 -19.35 18.37
N ARG A 254 -30.17 -18.54 17.61
CA ARG A 254 -30.70 -17.58 16.63
C ARG A 254 -31.10 -18.24 15.31
N GLY A 255 -30.64 -19.46 15.05
CA GLY A 255 -31.02 -20.23 13.86
C GLY A 255 -32.47 -20.73 13.86
N ARG A 256 -33.16 -20.67 15.02
CA ARG A 256 -34.54 -21.16 15.17
C ARG A 256 -35.63 -20.14 14.81
N GLU A 257 -35.31 -18.85 14.71
CA GLU A 257 -36.33 -17.79 14.55
C GLU A 257 -36.61 -17.36 13.11
N ARG A 258 -35.91 -17.90 12.10
CA ARG A 258 -36.27 -17.70 10.70
C ARG A 258 -37.14 -18.86 10.19
N LYS A 259 -38.44 -18.76 10.43
CA LYS A 259 -39.48 -19.41 9.61
C LYS A 259 -40.47 -18.35 9.16
#